data_AF-A0A938WYK5-F1
#
_entry.id   AF-A0A938WYK5-F1
#
_cell.length_a   1.000
_cell.length_b   1.000
_cell.length_c   1.000
_cell.angle_alpha   90.00
_cell.angle_beta   90.00
_cell.angle_gamma   90.00
#
_symmetry.space_group_name_H-M   'P 1'
#
loop_
_entity.id
_entity.type
_entity.pdbx_description
1 polymer ?
#
loop_
_entity_poly.entity_id
_entity_poly.type
_entity_poly.pdbx_seq_one_letter_code
_entity_poly.pdbx_strand_id
1 'polypeptide(L)'
;NFSIDLPSAEVAIQVSGAFGSRQEEAQRLGRLLRPKEGLVARFYAVVSRDTVDTDFASHRQRFLAEQGYSYRIIDADNLDALDRTA
;
A
#
# COMPACT_ATOMS: atom_id res chain seq x y z
N ASN A 1 -12.24 -7.73 -12.98
CA ASN A 1 -11.01 -8.10 -13.70
C ASN A 1 -10.77 -7.19 -14.90
N PHE A 2 -10.40 -5.94 -14.64
CA PHE A 2 -9.87 -5.04 -15.67
C PHE A 2 -8.35 -5.22 -15.65
N SER A 3 -7.80 -5.94 -16.61
CA SER A 3 -6.34 -6.05 -16.78
C SER A 3 -5.87 -4.80 -17.50
N ILE A 4 -5.54 -3.76 -16.73
CA ILE A 4 -4.69 -2.68 -17.21
C ILE A 4 -3.25 -3.18 -17.02
N ASP A 5 -2.49 -3.26 -18.11
CA ASP A 5 -1.05 -3.45 -18.02
C ASP A 5 -0.43 -2.15 -17.54
N LEU A 6 -0.28 -2.04 -16.22
CA LEU A 6 0.42 -0.94 -15.61
C LEU A 6 1.93 -1.15 -15.82
N PRO A 7 2.68 -0.11 -16.23
CA PRO A 7 4.13 -0.17 -16.26
C PRO A 7 4.68 -0.45 -14.84
N SER A 8 5.91 -0.95 -14.74
CA SER A 8 6.55 -1.09 -13.43
C SER A 8 6.59 0.26 -12.72
N ALA A 9 6.16 0.27 -11.46
CA ALA A 9 6.15 1.45 -10.63
C ALA A 9 7.05 1.24 -9.41
N GLU A 10 7.73 2.30 -9.02
CA GLU A 10 8.49 2.36 -7.76
C GLU A 10 7.62 2.87 -6.62
N VAL A 11 6.55 3.60 -6.95
CA VAL A 11 5.60 4.15 -5.98
C VAL A 11 4.18 3.89 -6.48
N ALA A 12 3.35 3.36 -5.59
CA ALA A 12 1.91 3.22 -5.82
C ALA A 12 1.14 3.86 -4.66
N ILE A 13 0.10 4.64 -5.00
CA ILE A 13 -0.79 5.28 -4.03
C ILE A 13 -2.21 4.79 -4.28
N GLN A 14 -2.85 4.26 -3.23
CA GLN A 14 -4.24 3.86 -3.24
C GLN A 14 -5.05 4.79 -2.35
N VAL A 15 -6.05 5.45 -2.93
CA VAL A 15 -6.87 6.45 -2.22
C VAL A 15 -8.17 5.86 -1.66
N SER A 16 -8.61 4.68 -2.15
CA SER A 16 -9.82 3.98 -1.67
C SER A 16 -9.54 2.50 -1.43
N GLY A 17 -9.91 2.00 -0.25
CA GLY A 17 -9.69 0.61 0.18
C GLY A 17 -10.89 -0.33 0.02
N ALA A 18 -12.01 0.17 -0.51
CA ALA A 18 -13.32 -0.49 -0.49
C ALA A 18 -13.55 -1.53 -1.60
N PHE A 19 -12.67 -1.61 -2.60
CA PHE A 19 -12.86 -2.45 -3.78
C PHE A 19 -11.85 -3.59 -3.88
N GLY A 20 -12.33 -4.79 -4.24
CA GLY A 20 -11.53 -5.98 -4.51
C GLY A 20 -11.24 -6.84 -3.26
N SER A 21 -10.79 -8.07 -3.48
CA SER A 21 -10.33 -8.93 -2.38
C SER A 21 -8.90 -8.54 -1.96
N ARG A 22 -8.51 -8.82 -0.71
CA ARG A 22 -7.14 -8.56 -0.23
C ARG A 22 -6.10 -9.37 -1.00
N GLN A 23 -6.47 -10.56 -1.44
CA GLN A 23 -5.61 -11.38 -2.30
C GLN A 23 -5.42 -10.74 -3.68
N GLU A 24 -6.47 -10.16 -4.28
CA GLU A 24 -6.38 -9.41 -5.54
C GLU A 24 -5.50 -8.16 -5.39
N GLU A 25 -5.65 -7.42 -4.29
CA GLU A 25 -4.85 -6.23 -3.97
C GLU A 25 -3.36 -6.59 -3.85
N ALA A 26 -3.03 -7.63 -3.08
CA ALA A 26 -1.65 -8.07 -2.92
C ALA A 26 -1.03 -8.61 -4.22
N GLN A 27 -1.80 -9.35 -5.02
CA GLN A 27 -1.35 -9.80 -6.34
C GLN A 27 -1.09 -8.61 -7.26
N ARG A 28 -1.96 -7.59 -7.25
CA ARG A 28 -1.78 -6.35 -8.01
C ARG A 28 -0.54 -5.60 -7.57
N LEU A 29 -0.31 -5.47 -6.26
CA LEU A 29 0.89 -4.84 -5.70
C LEU A 29 2.17 -5.56 -6.15
N GLY A 30 2.21 -6.89 -6.05
CA GLY A 30 3.39 -7.67 -6.47
C GLY A 30 3.68 -7.60 -7.98
N ARG A 31 2.67 -7.33 -8.81
CA ARG A 31 2.87 -7.10 -10.25
C ARG A 31 3.33 -5.67 -10.56
N LEU A 32 2.78 -4.69 -9.86
CA LEU A 32 3.01 -3.27 -10.08
C LEU A 32 4.36 -2.81 -9.54
N LEU A 33 4.69 -3.22 -8.31
CA LEU A 33 5.87 -2.77 -7.60
C LEU A 33 7.06 -3.66 -7.95
N ARG A 34 7.98 -3.11 -8.74
CA ARG A 34 9.26 -3.74 -9.04
C ARG A 34 10.37 -2.79 -8.62
N PRO A 35 11.14 -3.11 -7.57
CA PRO A 35 12.29 -2.30 -7.21
C PRO A 35 13.26 -2.26 -8.39
N LYS A 36 13.72 -1.06 -8.75
CA LYS A 36 14.87 -0.89 -9.65
C LYS A 36 16.16 -1.03 -8.82
N GLU A 37 17.29 -1.21 -9.49
CA GLU A 37 18.57 -1.40 -8.81
C GLU A 37 18.84 -0.30 -7.79
N GLY A 38 19.01 -0.70 -6.52
CA GLY A 38 19.27 0.22 -5.41
C GLY A 38 18.04 1.01 -4.90
N LEU A 39 16.85 0.82 -5.46
CA LEU A 39 15.64 1.58 -5.11
C LEU A 39 14.57 0.69 -4.47
N VAL A 40 14.02 1.16 -3.35
CA VAL A 40 12.93 0.48 -2.64
C VAL A 40 11.60 0.86 -3.26
N ALA A 41 10.80 -0.13 -3.65
CA ALA A 41 9.44 0.10 -4.07
C ALA A 41 8.52 0.37 -2.86
N ARG A 42 7.70 1.42 -2.92
CA ARG A 42 6.85 1.87 -1.82
C ARG A 42 5.37 1.85 -2.21
N PHE A 43 4.54 1.40 -1.29
CA PHE A 43 3.09 1.43 -1.39
C PHE A 43 2.50 2.31 -0.30
N TYR A 44 1.66 3.27 -0.68
CA TYR A 44 0.92 4.11 0.24
C TYR A 44 -0.58 3.86 0.09
N ALA A 45 -1.27 3.69 1.20
CA ALA A 45 -2.72 3.69 1.23
C ALA A 45 -3.21 4.86 2.08
N VAL A 46 -4.02 5.73 1.50
CA VAL A 46 -4.70 6.80 2.23
C VAL A 46 -5.91 6.21 2.93
N VAL A 47 -6.05 6.51 4.22
CA VAL A 47 -7.11 5.98 5.07
C VAL A 47 -7.81 7.14 5.74
N SER A 48 -9.12 7.26 5.51
CA SER A 48 -9.93 8.27 6.17
C SER A 48 -10.25 7.80 7.59
N ARG A 49 -9.77 8.55 8.59
CA ARG A 49 -10.06 8.27 10.01
C ARG A 49 -11.56 8.30 10.26
N ASP A 50 -12.02 7.47 11.20
CA ASP A 50 -13.43 7.40 11.63
C ASP A 50 -14.40 7.00 10.50
N THR A 51 -13.89 6.27 9.51
CA THR A 51 -14.66 5.65 8.45
C THR A 51 -14.35 4.16 8.33
N VAL A 52 -15.16 3.45 7.53
CA VAL A 52 -14.94 2.03 7.18
C VAL A 52 -13.57 1.76 6.55
N ASP A 53 -12.88 2.78 6.02
CA ASP A 53 -11.51 2.63 5.50
C ASP A 53 -10.53 2.15 6.59
N THR A 54 -10.81 2.44 7.86
CA THR A 54 -9.95 2.01 8.98
C THR A 54 -10.00 0.50 9.15
N ASP A 55 -11.18 -0.12 9.09
CA ASP A 55 -11.34 -1.58 9.15
C ASP A 55 -10.65 -2.26 7.96
N PHE A 56 -10.79 -1.67 6.78
CA PHE A 56 -10.09 -2.12 5.58
C PHE A 56 -8.56 -2.02 5.73
N ALA A 57 -8.05 -0.95 6.33
CA ALA A 57 -6.63 -0.76 6.61
C ALA A 57 -6.10 -1.80 7.60
N SER A 58 -6.83 -2.09 8.69
CA SER A 58 -6.45 -3.11 9.66
C SER A 58 -6.37 -4.51 9.03
N HIS A 59 -7.35 -4.88 8.19
CA HIS A 59 -7.30 -6.14 7.45
C HIS A 59 -6.12 -6.19 6.47
N ARG A 60 -5.85 -5.10 5.75
CA ARG A 60 -4.72 -5.00 4.83
C ARG A 60 -3.38 -5.12 5.56
N GLN A 61 -3.21 -4.42 6.69
CA GLN A 61 -2.01 -4.50 7.50
C GLN A 61 -1.71 -5.94 7.91
N ARG A 62 -2.70 -6.65 8.46
CA ARG A 62 -2.54 -8.04 8.88
C ARG A 62 -2.12 -8.92 7.71
N PHE A 63 -2.83 -8.83 6.60
CA PHE A 63 -2.54 -9.62 5.40
C PHE A 63 -1.13 -9.35 4.86
N LEU A 64 -0.73 -8.09 4.70
CA LEU A 64 0.59 -7.73 4.16
C LEU A 64 1.72 -8.15 5.11
N ALA A 65 1.52 -8.02 6.42
CA ALA A 65 2.48 -8.49 7.42
C ALA A 65 2.66 -10.02 7.37
N GLU A 66 1.58 -10.78 7.21
CA GLU A 66 1.63 -12.25 7.02
C GLU A 66 2.40 -12.66 5.76
N GLN A 67 2.38 -11.83 4.70
CA GLN A 67 3.17 -12.03 3.48
C GLN A 67 4.62 -11.51 3.60
N GLY A 68 5.02 -10.97 4.76
CA GLY A 68 6.38 -10.51 5.02
C GLY A 68 6.68 -9.07 4.58
N TYR A 69 5.68 -8.28 4.21
CA TYR A 69 5.88 -6.87 3.89
C TYR A 69 6.08 -6.02 5.14
N SER A 70 7.03 -5.09 5.08
CA SER A 70 7.17 -4.03 6.08
C SER A 70 5.98 -3.06 5.99
N TYR A 71 5.38 -2.74 7.13
CA TYR A 71 4.19 -1.87 7.18
C TYR A 71 4.35 -0.81 8.26
N ARG A 72 3.93 0.42 7.96
CA ARG A 72 3.96 1.55 8.90
C ARG A 72 2.65 2.34 8.78
N ILE A 73 2.07 2.71 9.92
CA ILE A 73 0.94 3.63 10.01
C ILE A 73 1.51 5.00 10.40
N ILE A 74 1.08 6.03 9.69
CA ILE A 74 1.51 7.41 9.92
C ILE A 74 0.27 8.28 9.91
N ASP A 75 0.06 9.03 10.99
CA ASP A 75 -0.97 10.05 11.05
C ASP A 75 -0.60 11.24 10.15
N ALA A 76 -1.60 11.90 9.57
CA ALA A 76 -1.39 13.03 8.68
C ALA A 76 -0.55 14.16 9.31
N ASP A 77 -0.71 14.38 10.62
CA ASP A 77 0.05 15.39 11.38
C ASP A 77 1.54 15.04 11.54
N ASN A 78 1.93 13.79 11.23
CA ASN A 78 3.28 13.25 11.39
C ASN A 78 3.95 12.90 10.04
N LEU A 79 3.45 13.42 8.91
CA LEU A 79 4.01 13.11 7.59
C LEU A 79 5.50 13.44 7.47
N ASP A 80 5.98 14.49 8.14
CA ASP A 80 7.40 14.89 8.17
C ASP A 80 8.33 13.82 8.77
N ALA A 81 7.78 12.80 9.45
CA ALA A 81 8.54 11.66 9.95
C ALA A 81 8.90 10.64 8.84
N LEU A 82 8.25 10.68 7.66
CA LEU A 82 8.56 9.80 6.53
C LEU A 82 9.99 10.01 6.00
N ASP A 83 10.42 11.26 5.89
CA ASP A 83 11.66 11.65 5.22
C ASP A 83 12.93 11.25 5.99
N ARG A 84 12.80 10.93 7.29
CA ARG A 84 13.95 10.64 8.16
C ARG A 84 14.44 9.19 8.10
N THR A 85 13.78 8.33 7.32
CA THR A 85 14.09 6.89 7.23
C THR A 85 14.21 6.38 5.79
N ALA A 86 14.27 7.29 4.81
CA ALA A 86 14.29 6.97 3.39
C ALA A 86 15.70 6.84 2.81
#